data_AF-A0AB33TDY0-F1
#
_entry.id   AF-A0AB33TDY0-F1
#
_cell.length_a   1.000
_cell.length_b   1.000
_cell.length_c   1.000
_cell.angle_alpha   90.00
_cell.angle_beta   90.00
_cell.angle_gamma   90.00
#
_symmetry.space_group_name_H-M   'P 1'
#
loop_
_entity.id
_entity.type
_entity.pdbx_description
1 polymer ?
#
loop_
_entity_poly.entity_id
_entity_poly.type
_entity_poly.pdbx_seq_one_letter_code
_entity_poly.pdbx_strand_id
1 'polypeptide(L)'
;MIENTSQRHPIEHLVGCLDGNTSNYIEGMEQSGQQQLLKSDLLPADAGRVWSGEGDGMLGINGWDVLEQWGFQRGESVEADPLFVCATLPEGWSRKGSEHAMHSTIVDDRGVERVSVFYKAAFYDRRASMSVITDPGGNLGSNAIYGDAAVALPDEWSVLTTEEREGFRGALDSYLRRADEYPDIYGDRVPRVRDLVALVEAAA
;
A
#
# COMPACT_ATOMS: atom_id res chain seq x y z
N MET A 1 -20.48 -2.08 -5.38
CA MET A 1 -20.82 -0.96 -4.48
C MET A 1 -20.18 -1.23 -3.13
N ILE A 2 -19.53 -0.22 -2.55
CA ILE A 2 -18.98 -0.29 -1.18
C ILE A 2 -20.06 0.24 -0.24
N GLU A 3 -20.31 -0.46 0.86
CA GLU A 3 -21.28 -0.06 1.86
C GLU A 3 -20.80 1.18 2.61
N ASN A 4 -21.64 2.21 2.68
CA ASN A 4 -21.41 3.33 3.57
C ASN A 4 -21.88 2.96 4.99
N THR A 5 -20.98 2.34 5.75
CA THR A 5 -21.28 1.80 7.08
C THR A 5 -21.71 2.85 8.11
N SER A 6 -21.43 4.15 7.89
CA SER A 6 -21.90 5.22 8.78
C SER A 6 -23.38 5.58 8.57
N GLN A 7 -23.97 5.10 7.47
CA GLN A 7 -25.40 5.25 7.17
C GLN A 7 -26.24 4.06 7.62
N ARG A 8 -25.60 3.01 8.16
CA ARG A 8 -26.30 1.86 8.72
C ARG A 8 -27.11 2.29 9.95
N HIS A 9 -28.26 1.67 10.19
CA HIS A 9 -29.14 2.08 11.27
C HIS A 9 -28.42 1.93 12.64
N PRO A 10 -28.46 2.92 13.56
CA PRO A 10 -27.69 2.87 14.81
C PRO A 10 -27.96 1.64 15.68
N ILE A 11 -29.19 1.10 15.64
CA ILE A 11 -29.53 -0.15 16.35
C ILE A 11 -28.70 -1.33 15.83
N GLU A 12 -28.38 -1.39 14.54
CA GLU A 12 -27.56 -2.48 13.99
C GLU A 12 -26.12 -2.42 14.51
N HIS A 13 -25.56 -1.22 14.68
CA HIS A 13 -24.28 -1.05 15.35
C HIS A 13 -24.34 -1.47 16.81
N LEU A 14 -25.38 -1.06 17.53
CA LEU A 14 -25.56 -1.43 18.93
C LEU A 14 -25.68 -2.95 19.08
N VAL A 15 -26.52 -3.60 18.28
CA VAL A 15 -26.69 -5.05 18.29
C VAL A 15 -25.38 -5.75 17.93
N GLY A 16 -24.69 -5.32 16.87
CA GLY A 16 -23.40 -5.88 16.47
C GLY A 16 -22.33 -5.79 17.56
N CYS A 17 -22.25 -4.66 18.28
CA CYS A 17 -21.34 -4.48 19.41
C CYS A 17 -21.73 -5.31 20.65
N LEU A 18 -22.99 -5.74 20.78
CA LEU A 18 -23.49 -6.53 21.91
C LEU A 18 -23.43 -8.05 21.65
N ASP A 19 -23.59 -8.48 20.39
CA ASP A 19 -23.69 -9.89 19.98
C ASP A 19 -22.32 -10.60 19.95
N GLY A 20 -21.24 -9.84 19.88
CA GLY A 20 -19.88 -10.33 19.96
C GLY A 20 -18.93 -9.17 20.19
N ASN A 21 -17.79 -9.43 20.82
CA ASN A 21 -16.72 -8.46 21.09
C ASN A 21 -16.69 -7.32 20.05
N THR A 22 -16.84 -6.07 20.49
CA THR A 22 -16.84 -4.87 19.64
C THR A 22 -15.71 -4.89 18.60
N SER A 23 -14.53 -5.39 18.96
CA SER A 23 -13.41 -5.56 18.03
C SER A 23 -13.78 -6.44 16.83
N ASN A 24 -14.40 -7.59 17.05
CA ASN A 24 -14.77 -8.52 15.98
C ASN A 24 -15.82 -7.92 15.04
N TYR A 25 -16.77 -7.13 15.59
CA TYR A 25 -17.76 -6.44 14.76
C TYR A 25 -17.10 -5.41 13.84
N ILE A 26 -16.18 -4.60 14.37
CA ILE A 26 -15.45 -3.60 13.59
C ILE A 26 -14.51 -4.25 12.57
N GLU A 27 -13.73 -5.26 12.98
CA GLU A 27 -12.84 -6.01 12.08
C GLU A 27 -13.63 -6.67 10.95
N GLY A 28 -14.82 -7.22 11.24
CA GLY A 28 -15.72 -7.77 10.22
C GLY A 28 -16.22 -6.71 9.23
N MET A 29 -16.49 -5.48 9.69
CA MET A 29 -16.84 -4.38 8.80
C MET A 29 -15.65 -4.00 7.90
N GLU A 30 -14.45 -3.88 8.47
CA GLU A 30 -13.21 -3.55 7.73
C GLU A 30 -12.91 -4.61 6.68
N GLN A 31 -12.95 -5.88 7.05
CA GLN A 31 -12.74 -7.00 6.13
C GLN A 31 -13.80 -7.01 5.01
N SER A 32 -15.08 -6.81 5.33
CA SER A 32 -16.14 -6.69 4.32
C SER A 32 -15.90 -5.51 3.38
N GLY A 33 -15.49 -4.36 3.93
CA GLY A 33 -15.17 -3.16 3.17
C GLY A 33 -14.01 -3.38 2.19
N GLN A 34 -12.94 -4.05 2.62
CA GLN A 34 -11.83 -4.45 1.74
C GLN A 34 -12.33 -5.35 0.60
N GLN A 35 -13.13 -6.38 0.91
CA GLN A 35 -13.66 -7.30 -0.11
C GLN A 35 -14.59 -6.61 -1.12
N GLN A 36 -15.38 -5.63 -0.67
CA GLN A 36 -16.20 -4.81 -1.55
C GLN A 36 -15.35 -3.92 -2.45
N LEU A 37 -14.30 -3.29 -1.91
CA LEU A 37 -13.37 -2.46 -2.66
C LEU A 37 -12.68 -3.26 -3.78
N LEU A 38 -12.19 -4.47 -3.48
CA LEU A 38 -11.54 -5.36 -4.45
C LEU A 38 -12.44 -5.72 -5.64
N LYS A 39 -13.76 -5.79 -5.42
CA LYS A 39 -14.77 -6.15 -6.43
C LYS A 39 -15.43 -4.93 -7.08
N SER A 40 -15.01 -3.73 -6.72
CA SER A 40 -15.59 -2.48 -7.21
C SER A 40 -14.69 -1.81 -8.24
N ASP A 41 -15.30 -0.86 -8.95
CA ASP A 41 -14.67 0.15 -9.79
C ASP A 41 -14.40 1.46 -9.02
N LEU A 42 -14.44 1.42 -7.68
CA LEU A 42 -14.19 2.60 -6.84
C LEU A 42 -12.74 2.64 -6.38
N LEU A 43 -12.20 3.85 -6.26
CA LEU A 43 -10.93 4.14 -5.60
C LEU A 43 -11.10 5.31 -4.61
N PRO A 44 -10.25 5.39 -3.57
CA PRO A 44 -10.29 6.52 -2.65
C PRO A 44 -10.13 7.86 -3.38
N ALA A 45 -10.97 8.83 -3.02
CA ALA A 45 -10.88 10.19 -3.55
C ALA A 45 -9.55 10.87 -3.13
N ASP A 46 -9.03 10.50 -1.96
CA ASP A 46 -7.75 10.95 -1.44
C ASP A 46 -6.59 10.05 -1.92
N ALA A 47 -5.78 10.56 -2.85
CA ALA A 47 -4.53 9.93 -3.28
C ALA A 47 -3.29 10.43 -2.54
N GLY A 48 -3.52 11.22 -1.46
CA GLY A 48 -2.70 11.45 -0.27
C GLY A 48 -1.18 11.62 -0.42
N ARG A 49 -0.48 10.56 -0.78
CA ARG A 49 0.98 10.44 -0.63
C ARG A 49 1.60 9.84 -1.87
N VAL A 50 2.69 10.43 -2.33
CA VAL A 50 3.55 9.83 -3.35
C VAL A 50 4.91 9.56 -2.74
N TRP A 51 5.33 8.30 -2.82
CA TRP A 51 6.54 7.79 -2.23
C TRP A 51 7.56 7.44 -3.32
N SER A 52 8.78 7.95 -3.16
CA SER A 52 9.81 7.94 -4.20
C SER A 52 11.08 7.16 -3.84
N GLY A 53 11.02 6.15 -2.98
CA GLY A 53 12.20 5.29 -2.72
C GLY A 53 13.13 5.78 -1.62
N GLU A 54 13.40 7.08 -1.57
CA GLU A 54 14.49 7.64 -0.76
C GLU A 54 14.02 8.44 0.47
N GLY A 55 14.19 7.84 1.65
CA GLY A 55 14.01 8.50 2.94
C GLY A 55 12.55 8.80 3.33
N ASP A 56 12.37 9.67 4.33
CA ASP A 56 11.04 10.12 4.78
C ASP A 56 10.45 11.22 3.87
N GLY A 57 11.11 11.48 2.73
CA GLY A 57 10.75 12.54 1.79
C GLY A 57 9.51 12.16 0.99
N MET A 58 8.38 12.80 1.31
CA MET A 58 7.16 12.71 0.50
C MET A 58 7.24 13.73 -0.63
N LEU A 59 6.89 13.33 -1.85
CA LEU A 59 6.77 14.29 -2.93
C LEU A 59 5.53 15.16 -2.68
N GLY A 60 5.67 16.48 -2.82
CA GLY A 60 4.58 17.45 -2.71
C GLY A 60 3.63 17.45 -3.92
N ILE A 61 3.43 16.29 -4.55
CA ILE A 61 2.59 16.11 -5.74
C ILE A 61 1.35 15.30 -5.39
N ASN A 62 0.26 15.54 -6.12
CA ASN A 62 -0.97 14.80 -5.92
C ASN A 62 -0.85 13.39 -6.52
N GLY A 63 -1.19 12.36 -5.75
CA GLY A 63 -1.15 10.97 -6.24
C GLY A 63 -2.05 10.73 -7.44
N TRP A 64 -3.20 11.42 -7.55
CA TRP A 64 -4.08 11.27 -8.72
C TRP A 64 -3.41 11.74 -10.01
N ASP A 65 -2.59 12.79 -9.96
CA ASP A 65 -1.87 13.29 -11.14
C ASP A 65 -0.87 12.24 -11.66
N VAL A 66 -0.26 11.47 -10.75
CA VAL A 66 0.64 10.35 -11.11
C VAL A 66 -0.15 9.17 -11.67
N LEU A 67 -1.27 8.82 -11.04
CA LEU A 67 -2.13 7.73 -11.50
C LEU A 67 -2.69 7.99 -12.91
N GLU A 68 -3.13 9.21 -13.20
CA GLU A 68 -3.61 9.59 -14.54
C GLU A 68 -2.49 9.49 -15.60
N GLN A 69 -1.24 9.83 -15.25
CA GLN A 69 -0.09 9.63 -16.14
C GLN A 69 0.19 8.15 -16.42
N TRP A 70 -0.14 7.25 -15.49
CA TRP A 70 -0.08 5.79 -15.68
C TRP A 70 -1.31 5.23 -16.40
N GLY A 71 -2.28 6.07 -16.77
CA GLY A 71 -3.46 5.67 -17.55
C GLY A 71 -4.69 5.34 -16.71
N PHE A 72 -4.71 5.63 -15.41
CA PHE A 72 -5.95 5.56 -14.64
C PHE A 72 -6.93 6.61 -15.15
N GLN A 73 -8.21 6.25 -15.22
CA GLN A 73 -9.27 7.19 -15.56
C GLN A 73 -10.02 7.54 -14.29
N ARG A 74 -9.88 8.80 -13.84
CA ARG A 74 -10.64 9.31 -12.70
C ARG A 74 -12.04 9.75 -13.15
N GLY A 75 -13.06 9.11 -12.60
CA GLY A 75 -14.46 9.42 -12.84
C GLY A 75 -15.05 10.37 -11.78
N GLU A 76 -16.38 10.37 -11.70
CA GLU A 76 -17.13 11.23 -10.79
C GLU A 76 -17.01 10.77 -9.32
N SER A 77 -17.17 11.72 -8.40
CA SER A 77 -17.31 11.44 -6.98
C SER A 77 -18.63 10.72 -6.71
N VAL A 78 -18.61 9.74 -5.81
CA VAL A 78 -19.82 9.04 -5.39
C VAL A 78 -20.60 9.95 -4.44
N GLU A 79 -21.76 10.48 -4.88
CA GLU A 79 -22.55 11.44 -4.11
C GLU A 79 -22.91 10.94 -2.70
N ALA A 80 -23.29 9.66 -2.59
CA ALA A 80 -23.64 9.03 -1.32
C ALA A 80 -22.43 8.70 -0.42
N ASP A 81 -21.20 8.77 -0.95
CA ASP A 81 -19.98 8.43 -0.23
C ASP A 81 -18.73 9.13 -0.82
N PRO A 82 -18.49 10.42 -0.48
CA PRO A 82 -17.41 11.23 -1.05
C PRO A 82 -15.99 10.73 -0.74
N LEU A 83 -15.84 9.67 0.07
CA LEU A 83 -14.57 8.98 0.27
C LEU A 83 -14.08 8.30 -1.01
N PHE A 84 -14.97 8.07 -1.98
CA PHE A 84 -14.67 7.33 -3.20
C PHE A 84 -15.00 8.11 -4.47
N VAL A 85 -14.25 7.80 -5.52
CA VAL A 85 -14.53 8.18 -6.90
C VAL A 85 -14.64 6.93 -7.74
N CYS A 86 -15.43 6.97 -8.82
CA CYS A 86 -15.36 5.95 -9.86
C CYS A 86 -13.97 6.02 -10.53
N ALA A 87 -13.36 4.88 -10.82
CA ALA A 87 -12.07 4.84 -11.49
C ALA A 87 -11.84 3.55 -12.28
N THR A 88 -11.30 3.72 -13.48
CA THR A 88 -10.87 2.60 -14.33
C THR A 88 -9.37 2.39 -14.19
N LEU A 89 -8.98 1.15 -13.93
CA LEU A 89 -7.58 0.72 -13.92
C LEU A 89 -7.03 0.64 -15.37
N PRO A 90 -5.73 0.89 -15.58
CA PRO A 90 -5.08 0.57 -16.86
C PRO A 90 -5.21 -0.92 -17.20
N GLU A 91 -5.07 -1.26 -18.48
CA GLU A 91 -5.10 -2.66 -18.93
C GLU A 91 -3.99 -3.47 -18.25
N GLY A 92 -4.32 -4.69 -17.82
CA GLY A 92 -3.39 -5.59 -17.11
C GLY A 92 -3.25 -5.32 -15.61
N TRP A 93 -3.61 -4.13 -15.13
CA TRP A 93 -3.52 -3.79 -13.72
C TRP A 93 -4.65 -4.45 -12.91
N SER A 94 -4.37 -4.79 -11.65
CA SER A 94 -5.34 -5.50 -10.82
C SER A 94 -5.26 -5.10 -9.34
N ARG A 95 -6.36 -5.36 -8.61
CA ARG A 95 -6.46 -5.16 -7.16
C ARG A 95 -6.13 -6.47 -6.45
N LYS A 96 -5.35 -6.41 -5.38
CA LYS A 96 -4.97 -7.54 -4.53
C LYS A 96 -5.33 -7.24 -3.08
N GLY A 97 -5.97 -8.18 -2.41
CA GLY A 97 -6.20 -8.09 -0.97
C GLY A 97 -4.91 -8.33 -0.19
N SER A 98 -4.78 -7.71 0.98
CA SER A 98 -3.74 -8.08 1.95
C SER A 98 -4.34 -8.86 3.12
N GLU A 99 -3.49 -9.46 3.95
CA GLU A 99 -3.92 -10.11 5.20
C GLU A 99 -4.48 -9.12 6.23
N HIS A 100 -4.13 -7.83 6.12
CA HIS A 100 -4.69 -6.78 6.96
C HIS A 100 -6.05 -6.33 6.42
N ALA A 101 -7.07 -6.38 7.28
CA ALA A 101 -8.47 -6.09 6.93
C ALA A 101 -8.72 -4.69 6.33
N MET A 102 -7.83 -3.73 6.56
CA MET A 102 -7.94 -2.36 6.02
C MET A 102 -7.05 -2.08 4.81
N HIS A 103 -6.16 -2.99 4.43
CA HIS A 103 -5.16 -2.72 3.39
C HIS A 103 -5.39 -3.58 2.16
N SER A 104 -5.34 -2.95 1.00
CA SER A 104 -5.30 -3.59 -0.30
C SER A 104 -4.18 -2.97 -1.12
N THR A 105 -3.77 -3.63 -2.19
CA THR A 105 -2.77 -3.11 -3.11
C THR A 105 -3.30 -3.12 -4.54
N ILE A 106 -2.77 -2.24 -5.37
CA ILE A 106 -2.93 -2.28 -6.83
C ILE A 106 -1.58 -2.60 -7.41
N VAL A 107 -1.56 -3.64 -8.24
CA VAL A 107 -0.37 -4.11 -8.94
C VAL A 107 -0.47 -3.78 -10.43
N ASP A 108 0.67 -3.52 -11.06
CA ASP A 108 0.77 -3.38 -12.51
C ASP A 108 0.58 -4.72 -13.24
N ASP A 109 0.66 -4.68 -14.57
CA ASP A 109 0.53 -5.84 -15.45
C ASP A 109 1.59 -6.93 -15.23
N ARG A 110 2.71 -6.58 -14.57
CA ARG A 110 3.76 -7.52 -14.17
C ARG A 110 3.54 -8.08 -12.76
N GLY A 111 2.52 -7.60 -12.05
CA GLY A 111 2.24 -7.96 -10.67
C GLY A 111 3.05 -7.18 -9.63
N VAL A 112 3.73 -6.10 -10.02
CA VAL A 112 4.51 -5.25 -9.10
C VAL A 112 3.60 -4.23 -8.43
N GLU A 113 3.70 -4.08 -7.11
CA GLU A 113 2.91 -3.11 -6.35
C GLU A 113 3.21 -1.66 -6.76
N ARG A 114 2.15 -0.91 -7.07
CA ARG A 114 2.21 0.50 -7.47
C ARG A 114 1.38 1.43 -6.58
N VAL A 115 0.36 0.88 -5.92
CA VAL A 115 -0.51 1.66 -5.04
C VAL A 115 -0.85 0.84 -3.82
N SER A 116 -0.57 1.39 -2.64
CA SER A 116 -1.12 0.91 -1.38
C SER A 116 -2.43 1.64 -1.10
N VAL A 117 -3.49 0.88 -0.83
CA VAL A 117 -4.83 1.39 -0.59
C VAL A 117 -5.22 1.07 0.85
N PHE A 118 -5.54 2.12 1.61
CA PHE A 118 -6.06 2.01 2.96
C PHE A 118 -7.56 2.32 2.95
N TYR A 119 -8.37 1.41 3.47
CA TYR A 119 -9.78 1.63 3.72
C TYR A 119 -10.21 1.09 5.08
N LYS A 120 -10.62 2.00 5.94
CA LYS A 120 -11.26 1.72 7.22
C LYS A 120 -12.77 1.88 7.09
N ALA A 121 -13.49 0.77 7.24
CA ALA A 121 -14.95 0.73 7.13
C ALA A 121 -15.66 0.85 8.50
N ALA A 122 -14.95 1.16 9.58
CA ALA A 122 -15.55 1.39 10.88
C ALA A 122 -16.54 2.56 10.84
N PHE A 123 -17.80 2.34 11.25
CA PHE A 123 -18.89 3.30 11.07
C PHE A 123 -18.67 4.68 11.72
N TYR A 124 -17.84 4.76 12.77
CA TYR A 124 -17.58 5.98 13.53
C TYR A 124 -16.33 6.75 13.07
N ASP A 125 -15.49 6.14 12.23
CA ASP A 125 -14.21 6.70 11.76
C ASP A 125 -13.85 6.12 10.39
N ARG A 126 -14.78 6.29 9.42
CA ARG A 126 -14.56 5.83 8.05
C ARG A 126 -13.46 6.67 7.40
N ARG A 127 -12.50 5.99 6.78
CA ARG A 127 -11.39 6.66 6.08
C ARG A 127 -10.93 5.84 4.89
N ALA A 128 -10.69 6.50 3.76
CA ALA A 128 -10.11 5.90 2.57
C ALA A 128 -8.98 6.78 2.07
N SER A 129 -7.82 6.20 1.74
CA SER A 129 -6.69 6.92 1.15
C SER A 129 -5.80 5.99 0.34
N MET A 130 -5.05 6.55 -0.62
CA MET A 130 -4.01 5.83 -1.36
C MET A 130 -2.61 6.39 -1.07
N SER A 131 -1.61 5.53 -1.24
CA SER A 131 -0.20 5.90 -1.32
C SER A 131 0.36 5.35 -2.64
N VAL A 132 0.84 6.24 -3.49
CA VAL A 132 1.37 5.94 -4.82
C VAL A 132 2.87 5.70 -4.74
N ILE A 133 3.34 4.60 -5.32
CA ILE A 133 4.73 4.14 -5.24
C ILE A 133 5.38 4.35 -6.61
N THR A 134 6.15 5.44 -6.76
CA THR A 134 6.82 5.75 -8.03
C THR A 134 8.12 4.97 -8.20
N ASP A 135 8.78 4.60 -7.10
CA ASP A 135 9.93 3.70 -7.09
C ASP A 135 9.57 2.38 -6.39
N PRO A 136 9.06 1.37 -7.13
CA PRO A 136 8.71 0.08 -6.53
C PRO A 136 9.96 -0.68 -6.08
N GLY A 137 11.11 -0.44 -6.70
CA GLY A 137 12.39 -1.03 -6.35
C GLY A 137 12.81 -0.66 -4.94
N GLY A 138 12.90 0.64 -4.67
CA GLY A 138 13.17 1.15 -3.33
C GLY A 138 12.13 0.68 -2.31
N ASN A 139 10.85 0.55 -2.69
CA ASN A 139 9.78 0.13 -1.78
C ASN A 139 10.01 -1.31 -1.32
N LEU A 140 10.28 -2.19 -2.28
CA LEU A 140 10.65 -3.58 -2.01
C LEU A 140 11.94 -3.66 -1.19
N GLY A 141 12.92 -2.78 -1.43
CA GLY A 141 14.15 -2.68 -0.64
C GLY A 141 13.87 -2.32 0.81
N SER A 142 13.07 -1.28 1.05
CA SER A 142 12.61 -0.88 2.38
C SER A 142 11.89 -2.02 3.11
N ASN A 143 10.93 -2.66 2.42
CA ASN A 143 10.20 -3.81 2.98
C ASN A 143 11.13 -4.98 3.30
N ALA A 144 12.14 -5.26 2.47
CA ALA A 144 13.12 -6.29 2.73
C ALA A 144 14.00 -5.98 3.95
N ILE A 145 14.36 -4.71 4.17
CA ILE A 145 15.16 -4.27 5.32
C ILE A 145 14.37 -4.42 6.62
N TYR A 146 13.14 -3.87 6.65
CA TYR A 146 12.35 -3.75 7.89
C TYR A 146 11.43 -4.96 8.15
N GLY A 147 11.20 -5.81 7.14
CA GLY A 147 10.40 -7.01 7.29
C GLY A 147 11.02 -8.05 8.20
N ASP A 148 10.16 -8.83 8.86
CA ASP A 148 10.57 -9.92 9.77
C ASP A 148 10.75 -11.27 9.05
N ALA A 149 10.44 -11.32 7.75
CA ALA A 149 10.64 -12.51 6.93
C ALA A 149 12.14 -12.87 6.80
N ALA A 150 12.42 -14.14 6.46
CA ALA A 150 13.78 -14.58 6.17
C ALA A 150 14.42 -13.72 5.07
N VAL A 151 15.75 -13.58 5.11
CA VAL A 151 16.48 -12.76 4.13
C VAL A 151 16.42 -13.45 2.76
N ALA A 152 15.71 -12.82 1.83
CA ALA A 152 15.54 -13.28 0.46
C ALA A 152 15.29 -12.06 -0.45
N LEU A 153 15.55 -12.23 -1.76
CA LEU A 153 15.09 -11.28 -2.76
C LEU A 153 13.55 -11.34 -2.86
N PRO A 154 12.89 -10.22 -3.19
CA PRO A 154 11.44 -10.20 -3.36
C PRO A 154 11.01 -11.16 -4.48
N ASP A 155 9.81 -11.72 -4.36
CA ASP A 155 9.25 -12.65 -5.36
C ASP A 155 9.18 -11.99 -6.76
N GLU A 156 8.98 -10.68 -6.78
CA GLU A 156 8.92 -9.84 -7.98
C GLU A 156 10.29 -9.60 -8.64
N TRP A 157 11.42 -10.01 -8.04
CA TRP A 157 12.78 -9.67 -8.51
C TRP A 157 13.01 -9.99 -10.00
N SER A 158 12.47 -11.12 -10.45
CA SER A 158 12.62 -11.59 -11.82
C SER A 158 11.93 -10.71 -12.87
N VAL A 159 10.88 -9.96 -12.48
CA VAL A 159 10.10 -9.08 -13.36
C VAL A 159 10.44 -7.60 -13.22
N LEU A 160 11.26 -7.24 -12.22
CA LEU A 160 11.77 -5.87 -12.05
C LEU A 160 12.64 -5.45 -13.24
N THR A 161 12.50 -4.19 -13.65
CA THR A 161 13.40 -3.56 -14.61
C THR A 161 14.79 -3.32 -14.00
N THR A 162 15.78 -2.98 -14.83
CA THR A 162 17.10 -2.57 -14.34
C THR A 162 17.01 -1.38 -13.38
N GLU A 163 16.23 -0.35 -13.73
CA GLU A 163 16.04 0.83 -12.87
C GLU A 163 15.39 0.48 -11.53
N GLU A 164 14.40 -0.43 -11.53
CA GLU A 164 13.76 -0.88 -10.29
C GLU A 164 14.73 -1.73 -9.43
N ARG A 165 15.61 -2.53 -10.04
CA ARG A 165 16.66 -3.24 -9.29
C ARG A 165 17.71 -2.28 -8.73
N GLU A 166 18.04 -1.23 -9.47
CA GLU A 166 18.90 -0.15 -9.00
C GLU A 166 18.26 0.61 -7.83
N GLY A 167 16.95 0.89 -7.89
CA GLY A 167 16.19 1.47 -6.77
C GLY A 167 16.21 0.59 -5.53
N PHE A 168 16.03 -0.73 -5.69
CA PHE A 168 16.19 -1.69 -4.59
C PHE A 168 17.58 -1.62 -3.96
N ARG A 169 18.63 -1.63 -4.80
CA ARG A 169 20.02 -1.52 -4.34
C ARG A 169 20.27 -0.18 -3.64
N GLY A 170 19.76 0.91 -4.19
CA GLY A 170 19.86 2.25 -3.63
C GLY A 170 19.27 2.36 -2.23
N ALA A 171 18.13 1.69 -1.97
CA ALA A 171 17.56 1.62 -0.63
C ALA A 171 18.50 0.92 0.38
N LEU A 172 19.16 -0.18 -0.02
CA LEU A 172 20.14 -0.87 0.83
C LEU A 172 21.36 0.01 1.12
N ASP A 173 21.92 0.64 0.09
CA ASP A 173 23.09 1.51 0.22
C ASP A 173 22.79 2.75 1.08
N SER A 174 21.59 3.34 0.90
CA SER A 174 21.11 4.45 1.71
C SER A 174 20.97 4.05 3.19
N TYR A 175 20.47 2.84 3.47
CA TYR A 175 20.40 2.32 4.84
C TYR A 175 21.77 2.14 5.47
N LEU A 176 22.71 1.51 4.75
CA LEU A 176 24.08 1.31 5.26
C LEU A 176 24.77 2.65 5.56
N ARG A 177 24.62 3.64 4.67
CA ARG A 177 25.14 5.00 4.91
C ARG A 177 24.51 5.63 6.17
N ARG A 178 23.20 5.49 6.37
CA ARG A 178 22.53 5.99 7.58
C ARG A 178 22.97 5.26 8.84
N ALA A 179 23.27 3.97 8.76
CA ALA A 179 23.81 3.21 9.88
C ALA A 179 25.23 3.62 10.25
N ASP A 180 26.04 4.06 9.28
CA ASP A 180 27.35 4.65 9.55
C ASP A 180 27.22 6.04 10.22
N GLU A 181 26.23 6.84 9.81
CA GLU A 181 25.96 8.18 10.37
C GLU A 181 25.27 8.12 11.75
N TYR A 182 24.32 7.20 11.93
CA TYR A 182 23.45 7.06 13.11
C TYR A 182 23.35 5.59 13.56
N PRO A 183 24.44 5.01 14.08
CA PRO A 183 24.52 3.58 14.40
C PRO A 183 23.60 3.15 15.54
N ASP A 184 23.22 4.07 16.42
CA ASP A 184 22.27 3.85 17.51
C ASP A 184 20.83 3.68 17.02
N ILE A 185 20.51 4.19 15.82
CA ILE A 185 19.17 4.14 15.23
C ILE A 185 19.06 3.00 14.20
N TYR A 186 20.08 2.82 13.34
CA TYR A 186 20.02 1.91 12.19
C TYR A 186 21.02 0.74 12.28
N GLY A 187 21.81 0.64 13.34
CA GLY A 187 22.85 -0.40 13.46
C GLY A 187 22.29 -1.82 13.57
N ASP A 188 21.06 -1.98 14.05
CA ASP A 188 20.45 -3.29 14.35
C ASP A 188 20.19 -4.14 13.10
N ARG A 189 19.84 -3.52 11.96
CA ARG A 189 19.57 -4.25 10.70
C ARG A 189 20.78 -4.33 9.76
N VAL A 190 21.93 -3.74 10.09
CA VAL A 190 23.14 -3.80 9.23
C VAL A 190 23.51 -5.21 8.77
N PRO A 191 23.51 -6.25 9.64
CA PRO A 191 23.81 -7.62 9.20
C PRO A 191 22.84 -8.10 8.12
N ARG A 192 21.53 -7.86 8.32
CA ARG A 192 20.47 -8.19 7.37
C ARG A 192 20.66 -7.47 6.03
N VAL A 193 20.98 -6.17 6.06
CA VAL A 193 21.19 -5.39 4.84
C VAL A 193 22.41 -5.89 4.05
N ARG A 194 23.49 -6.29 4.74
CA ARG A 194 24.66 -6.89 4.08
C ARG A 194 24.34 -8.23 3.42
N ASP A 195 23.52 -9.06 4.06
CA ASP A 195 23.07 -10.32 3.46
C ASP A 195 22.21 -10.07 2.21
N LEU A 196 21.31 -9.07 2.25
CA LEU A 196 20.53 -8.64 1.08
C LEU A 196 21.43 -8.13 -0.06
N VAL A 197 22.45 -7.33 0.26
CA VAL A 197 23.45 -6.84 -0.70
C VAL A 197 24.15 -8.01 -1.40
N ALA A 198 24.59 -9.03 -0.65
CA ALA A 198 25.23 -10.20 -1.21
C ALA A 198 24.29 -11.00 -2.13
N LEU A 199 23.00 -11.09 -1.80
CA LEU A 199 21.99 -11.73 -2.66
C LEU A 199 21.78 -10.97 -3.97
N VAL A 200 21.72 -9.63 -3.92
CA VAL A 200 21.60 -8.78 -5.13
C VAL A 200 22.82 -8.98 -6.04
N GLU A 201 24.03 -8.99 -5.47
CA GLU A 201 25.28 -9.19 -6.22
C GLU A 201 25.38 -10.59 -6.85
N ALA A 202 24.86 -11.61 -6.19
CA ALA A 202 24.82 -12.97 -6.72
C ALA A 202 23.77 -13.15 -7.84
N ALA A 203 22.80 -12.25 -7.93
CA ALA A 203 21.70 -12.30 -8.90
C ALA A 203 21.88 -11.37 -10.12
N ALA A 204 22.98 -10.60 -10.15
CA ALA A 204 23.38 -9.72 -11.25
C ALA A 204 24.16 -10.48 -12.34
#